data_AF-A0A1F4YFP2-F1
#
_entry.id   AF-A0A1F4YFP2-F1
#
_cell.length_a   1.000
_cell.length_b   1.000
_cell.length_c   1.000
_cell.angle_alpha   90.00
_cell.angle_beta   90.00
_cell.angle_gamma   90.00
#
_symmetry.space_group_name_H-M   'P 1'
#
loop_
_entity.id
_entity.type
_entity.pdbx_description
1 polymer ?
#
loop_
_entity_poly.entity_id
_entity_poly.type
_entity_poly.pdbx_seq_one_letter_code
_entity_poly.pdbx_strand_id
1 'polypeptide(L)'
;MWRKAIVIGLCVVGLAAAEITSAETEYRSVAKGDAIVAEQGAVTPVSMAIPSVSVEVKILPGGKTGGGWILAEREANYWQMGRSFLVYGHNTDEVLGNLGKAELGDVVKIVWSDGSGNNYRVVEKKLVRGKSEINTPRGDSRQIVLVTCGGWLDWERWVVVASEV
;
A
#
# COMPACT_ATOMS: atom_id res chain seq x y z
N MET A 1 8.07 -73.10 19.20
CA MET A 1 7.80 -72.27 20.39
C MET A 1 8.01 -70.79 20.01
N TRP A 2 6.96 -69.97 20.20
CA TRP A 2 6.91 -68.53 20.56
C TRP A 2 7.65 -67.51 19.64
N ARG A 3 7.01 -66.71 18.75
CA ARG A 3 6.07 -65.55 18.83
C ARG A 3 6.70 -64.14 19.13
N LYS A 4 6.52 -63.25 18.14
CA LYS A 4 6.35 -61.75 18.15
C LYS A 4 7.66 -60.92 18.29
N ALA A 5 7.83 -59.73 17.67
CA ALA A 5 6.88 -58.69 17.25
C ALA A 5 7.39 -57.83 16.04
N ILE A 6 6.44 -57.09 15.47
CA ILE A 6 6.51 -56.10 14.37
C ILE A 6 6.89 -54.72 14.92
N VAL A 7 7.68 -53.92 14.18
CA VAL A 7 7.50 -52.45 14.12
C VAL A 7 7.78 -51.96 12.68
N ILE A 8 6.79 -51.27 12.12
CA ILE A 8 6.80 -50.58 10.83
C ILE A 8 7.35 -49.17 11.07
N GLY A 9 8.40 -48.78 10.35
CA GLY A 9 8.94 -47.42 10.35
C GLY A 9 8.67 -46.73 9.02
N LEU A 10 7.52 -46.08 8.91
CA LEU A 10 7.14 -45.19 7.81
C LEU A 10 7.97 -43.89 7.93
N CYS A 11 8.96 -43.68 7.07
CA CYS A 11 9.65 -42.39 6.97
C CYS A 11 8.78 -41.44 6.12
N VAL A 12 7.90 -40.70 6.80
CA VAL A 12 7.20 -39.55 6.22
C VAL A 12 8.23 -38.45 6.01
N VAL A 13 8.51 -38.11 4.74
CA VAL A 13 9.25 -36.90 4.40
C VAL A 13 8.38 -35.72 4.82
N GLY A 14 8.81 -35.07 5.90
CA GLY A 14 8.15 -33.90 6.47
C GLY A 14 8.04 -32.79 5.44
N LEU A 15 6.82 -32.31 5.29
CA LEU A 15 6.42 -31.10 4.59
C LEU A 15 7.22 -29.92 5.15
N ALA A 16 8.08 -29.30 4.33
CA ALA A 16 8.61 -27.96 4.64
C ALA A 16 7.48 -26.94 4.42
N ALA A 17 6.56 -26.87 5.38
CA ALA A 17 5.68 -25.72 5.49
C ALA A 17 6.56 -24.55 5.95
N ALA A 18 6.93 -23.69 4.99
CA ALA A 18 7.60 -22.43 5.27
C ALA A 18 6.83 -21.69 6.36
N GLU A 19 7.57 -21.24 7.38
CA GLU A 19 7.05 -20.44 8.48
C GLU A 19 6.42 -19.16 7.90
N ILE A 20 5.10 -19.17 7.79
CA ILE A 20 4.31 -18.00 7.45
C ILE A 20 4.56 -17.01 8.57
N THR A 21 5.30 -15.95 8.26
CA THR A 21 5.61 -14.90 9.23
C THR A 21 4.30 -14.30 9.76
N SER A 22 4.25 -13.90 11.04
CA SER A 22 3.00 -13.41 11.64
C SER A 22 2.41 -12.21 10.88
N ALA A 23 3.26 -11.43 10.20
CA ALA A 23 2.87 -10.33 9.33
C ALA A 23 2.00 -10.77 8.14
N GLU A 24 2.29 -11.91 7.51
CA GLU A 24 1.48 -12.46 6.42
C GLU A 24 0.13 -13.01 6.91
N THR A 25 0.11 -13.56 8.12
CA THR A 25 -1.11 -14.07 8.76
C THR A 25 -2.03 -12.93 9.19
N GLU A 26 -1.47 -11.85 9.71
CA GLU A 26 -2.20 -10.64 10.07
C GLU A 26 -2.80 -9.99 8.82
N TYR A 27 -2.00 -9.82 7.75
CA TYR A 27 -2.46 -9.30 6.45
C TYR A 27 -3.63 -10.11 5.85
N ARG A 28 -3.57 -11.44 5.92
CA ARG A 28 -4.66 -12.32 5.45
C ARG A 28 -5.91 -12.25 6.31
N SER A 29 -5.80 -11.99 7.61
CA SER A 29 -6.96 -11.89 8.50
C SER A 29 -7.73 -10.57 8.35
N VAL A 30 -7.01 -9.48 8.03
CA VAL A 30 -7.60 -8.16 7.77
C VAL A 30 -8.33 -8.10 6.42
N ALA A 31 -7.95 -8.95 5.45
CA ALA A 31 -8.63 -9.06 4.15
C ALA A 31 -10.08 -9.62 4.22
N LYS A 32 -10.58 -9.95 5.41
CA LYS A 32 -11.92 -10.54 5.62
C LYS A 32 -13.06 -9.52 5.71
N GLY A 33 -12.79 -8.22 5.59
CA GLY A 33 -13.78 -7.17 5.38
C GLY A 33 -13.46 -6.36 4.14
N ASP A 34 -14.39 -6.30 3.16
CA ASP A 34 -14.43 -5.52 1.91
C ASP A 34 -13.08 -5.17 1.23
N ALA A 35 -12.05 -5.99 1.44
CA ALA A 35 -10.75 -5.80 0.84
C ALA A 35 -10.91 -6.16 -0.63
N ILE A 36 -10.66 -5.18 -1.50
CA ILE A 36 -10.47 -5.46 -2.92
C ILE A 36 -9.14 -6.21 -3.00
N VAL A 37 -9.22 -7.53 -2.93
CA VAL A 37 -8.09 -8.42 -3.22
C VAL A 37 -7.71 -8.13 -4.66
N ALA A 38 -6.47 -7.68 -4.89
CA ALA A 38 -5.95 -7.50 -6.23
C ALA A 38 -6.17 -8.80 -7.02
N GLU A 39 -6.81 -8.69 -8.19
CA GLU A 39 -7.07 -9.84 -9.06
C GLU A 39 -5.75 -10.57 -9.33
N GLN A 40 -5.76 -11.91 -9.31
CA GLN A 40 -4.54 -12.68 -9.55
C GLN A 40 -3.95 -12.32 -10.92
N GLY A 41 -2.72 -11.81 -10.92
CA GLY A 41 -2.03 -11.35 -12.13
C GLY A 41 -2.15 -9.84 -12.40
N ALA A 42 -2.83 -9.06 -11.54
CA ALA A 42 -2.85 -7.60 -11.67
C ALA A 42 -1.47 -6.99 -11.37
N VAL A 43 -1.04 -6.06 -12.22
CA VAL A 43 0.16 -5.23 -12.00
C VAL A 43 -0.19 -4.11 -11.03
N THR A 44 0.44 -4.10 -9.85
CA THR A 44 0.11 -3.23 -8.73
C THR A 44 1.29 -2.36 -8.34
N PRO A 45 1.08 -1.17 -7.74
CA PRO A 45 2.19 -0.35 -7.29
C PRO A 45 2.82 -1.01 -6.06
N VAL A 46 4.15 -1.13 -6.04
CA VAL A 46 4.91 -1.76 -4.93
C VAL A 46 5.82 -0.79 -4.20
N SER A 47 6.19 0.33 -4.83
CA SER A 47 6.88 1.42 -4.16
C SER A 47 6.65 2.76 -4.85
N MET A 48 6.82 3.84 -4.08
CA MET A 48 6.74 5.21 -4.57
C MET A 48 7.86 6.06 -3.99
N ALA A 49 8.35 7.02 -4.77
CA ALA A 49 9.32 8.00 -4.32
C ALA A 49 9.04 9.41 -4.87
N ILE A 50 9.32 10.43 -4.05
CA ILE A 50 9.42 11.84 -4.45
C ILE A 50 10.83 12.32 -4.03
N PRO A 51 11.84 12.19 -4.91
CA PRO A 51 13.23 12.40 -4.53
C PRO A 51 13.54 13.81 -4.03
N SER A 52 12.88 14.84 -4.57
CA SER A 52 13.08 16.26 -4.19
C SER A 52 12.84 16.53 -2.70
N VAL A 53 11.99 15.71 -2.05
CA VAL A 53 11.57 15.87 -0.66
C VAL A 53 11.89 14.67 0.22
N SER A 54 12.73 13.75 -0.28
CA SER A 54 13.14 12.55 0.45
C SER A 54 11.96 11.73 0.97
N VAL A 55 10.94 11.54 0.13
CA VAL A 55 9.86 10.57 0.38
C VAL A 55 10.18 9.31 -0.41
N GLU A 56 10.23 8.18 0.27
CA GLU A 56 10.34 6.85 -0.32
C GLU A 56 9.56 5.86 0.54
N VAL A 57 8.61 5.15 -0.05
CA VAL A 57 7.71 4.28 0.70
C VAL A 57 7.37 3.01 -0.08
N LYS A 58 7.32 1.89 0.62
CA LYS A 58 6.74 0.65 0.10
C LYS A 58 5.23 0.76 0.07
N ILE A 59 4.63 0.23 -0.99
CA ILE A 59 3.18 0.24 -1.17
C ILE A 59 2.66 -1.19 -1.05
N LEU A 60 1.71 -1.37 -0.14
CA LEU A 60 0.96 -2.61 0.03
C LEU A 60 -0.45 -2.45 -0.53
N PRO A 61 -1.10 -3.54 -0.98
CA PRO A 61 -2.52 -3.49 -1.29
C PRO A 61 -3.29 -3.03 -0.05
N GLY A 62 -4.13 -2.03 -0.27
CA GLY A 62 -5.02 -1.51 0.76
C GLY A 62 -6.37 -2.21 0.76
N GLY A 63 -7.18 -1.81 1.74
CA GLY A 63 -8.58 -2.17 1.83
C GLY A 63 -9.26 -1.26 2.84
N LYS A 64 -10.59 -1.31 2.88
CA LYS A 64 -11.37 -0.71 3.96
C LYS A 64 -11.95 -1.84 4.81
N THR A 65 -11.73 -1.79 6.12
CA THR A 65 -12.47 -2.63 7.07
C THR A 65 -13.30 -1.73 7.97
N GLY A 66 -14.61 -1.98 8.05
CA GLY A 66 -15.50 -1.24 8.96
C GLY A 66 -15.54 0.27 8.73
N GLY A 67 -15.28 0.75 7.49
CA GLY A 67 -15.27 2.17 7.15
C GLY A 67 -13.93 2.90 7.37
N GLY A 68 -12.90 2.22 7.91
CA GLY A 68 -11.54 2.74 8.04
C GLY A 68 -10.57 2.12 7.03
N TRP A 69 -9.49 2.82 6.70
CA TRP A 69 -8.37 2.26 5.92
C TRP A 69 -7.64 1.21 6.75
N ILE A 70 -7.25 0.10 6.12
CA ILE A 70 -6.22 -0.78 6.67
C ILE A 70 -4.92 0.03 6.69
N LEU A 71 -4.33 0.20 7.87
CA LEU A 71 -3.09 0.95 8.07
C LEU A 71 -1.95 -0.03 8.29
N ALA A 72 -0.87 0.15 7.56
CA ALA A 72 0.42 -0.43 7.88
C ALA A 72 1.28 0.61 8.60
N GLU A 73 2.06 0.22 9.60
CA GLU A 73 2.79 1.18 10.44
C GLU A 73 3.89 1.93 9.66
N ARG A 74 4.57 1.25 8.72
CA ARG A 74 5.76 1.76 8.00
C ARG A 74 5.58 1.78 6.49
N GLU A 75 4.43 1.36 6.00
CA GLU A 75 4.12 1.26 4.58
C GLU A 75 2.92 2.15 4.23
N ALA A 76 2.80 2.46 2.95
CA ALA A 76 1.59 3.06 2.42
C ALA A 76 0.67 1.97 1.85
N ASN A 77 -0.62 2.22 1.87
CA ASN A 77 -1.63 1.38 1.24
C ASN A 77 -2.14 2.06 -0.03
N TYR A 78 -2.50 1.29 -1.06
CA TYR A 78 -3.14 1.85 -2.26
C TYR A 78 -4.58 1.42 -2.45
N TRP A 79 -5.31 2.21 -3.23
CA TRP A 79 -6.66 1.90 -3.70
C TRP A 79 -6.83 2.26 -5.17
N GLN A 80 -7.23 1.28 -5.97
CA GLN A 80 -7.44 1.46 -7.40
C GLN A 80 -8.76 2.20 -7.69
N MET A 81 -8.72 3.19 -8.59
CA MET A 81 -9.85 4.04 -8.98
C MET A 81 -9.89 4.20 -10.50
N GLY A 82 -10.41 3.17 -11.20
CA GLY A 82 -10.36 3.13 -12.65
C GLY A 82 -8.92 3.04 -13.15
N ARG A 83 -8.44 4.03 -13.90
CA ARG A 83 -7.03 4.10 -14.36
C ARG A 83 -6.10 4.71 -13.30
N SER A 84 -6.65 5.53 -12.41
CA SER A 84 -5.94 6.26 -11.37
C SER A 84 -5.92 5.45 -10.07
N PHE A 85 -5.09 5.86 -9.11
CA PHE A 85 -5.06 5.24 -7.79
C PHE A 85 -4.73 6.24 -6.70
N LEU A 86 -5.13 5.91 -5.48
CA LEU A 86 -4.83 6.66 -4.27
C LEU A 86 -3.79 5.90 -3.47
N VAL A 87 -2.81 6.60 -2.91
CA VAL A 87 -1.83 6.08 -1.97
C VAL A 87 -2.03 6.82 -0.64
N TYR A 88 -2.26 6.04 0.41
CA TYR A 88 -2.54 6.52 1.75
C TYR A 88 -1.49 5.99 2.73
N GLY A 89 -0.92 6.83 3.57
CA GLY A 89 0.10 6.40 4.53
C GLY A 89 0.26 7.36 5.70
N HIS A 90 0.94 6.93 6.76
CA HIS A 90 1.15 7.76 7.94
C HIS A 90 1.92 9.06 7.66
N ASN A 91 1.58 10.12 8.39
CA ASN A 91 2.33 11.39 8.38
C ASN A 91 3.54 11.30 9.33
N THR A 92 4.45 10.39 9.03
CA THR A 92 5.72 10.17 9.76
C THR A 92 6.87 10.27 8.78
N ASP A 93 8.05 10.65 9.24
CA ASP A 93 9.24 10.81 8.40
C ASP A 93 9.60 9.54 7.61
N GLU A 94 9.22 8.38 8.12
CA GLU A 94 9.45 7.07 7.48
C GLU A 94 8.46 6.74 6.35
N VAL A 95 7.33 7.47 6.22
CA VAL A 95 6.24 7.13 5.31
C VAL A 95 5.91 8.31 4.39
N LEU A 96 5.07 9.26 4.83
CA LEU A 96 4.67 10.44 4.03
C LEU A 96 4.90 11.78 4.76
N GLY A 97 5.72 11.82 5.81
CA GLY A 97 5.97 12.99 6.65
C GLY A 97 6.42 14.25 5.90
N ASN A 98 7.18 14.06 4.82
CA ASN A 98 7.68 15.13 3.97
C ASN A 98 6.76 15.48 2.79
N LEU A 99 5.58 14.86 2.67
CA LEU A 99 4.68 15.09 1.52
C LEU A 99 4.29 16.56 1.36
N GLY A 100 4.09 17.28 2.48
CA GLY A 100 3.75 18.70 2.46
C GLY A 100 4.83 19.60 1.85
N LYS A 101 6.08 19.12 1.78
CA LYS A 101 7.20 19.84 1.17
C LYS A 101 7.22 19.73 -0.35
N ALA A 102 6.49 18.79 -0.95
CA ALA A 102 6.49 18.58 -2.40
C ALA A 102 6.01 19.83 -3.15
N GLU A 103 6.60 20.14 -4.28
CA GLU A 103 6.24 21.31 -5.08
C GLU A 103 5.56 20.93 -6.41
N LEU A 104 4.86 21.88 -7.02
CA LEU A 104 4.29 21.67 -8.35
C LEU A 104 5.43 21.38 -9.35
N GLY A 105 5.25 20.35 -10.17
CA GLY A 105 6.27 19.90 -11.14
C GLY A 105 7.24 18.84 -10.59
N ASP A 106 7.25 18.59 -9.28
CA ASP A 106 8.04 17.50 -8.70
C ASP A 106 7.67 16.15 -9.31
N VAL A 107 8.68 15.29 -9.45
CA VAL A 107 8.51 13.96 -10.02
C VAL A 107 8.16 12.96 -8.94
N VAL A 108 7.01 12.31 -9.09
CA VAL A 108 6.62 11.11 -8.34
C VAL A 108 6.95 9.90 -9.19
N LYS A 109 7.80 9.01 -8.65
CA LYS A 109 8.20 7.76 -9.29
C LYS A 109 7.41 6.61 -8.70
N ILE A 110 6.89 5.73 -9.55
CA ILE A 110 6.22 4.49 -9.14
C ILE A 110 6.97 3.30 -9.72
N VAL A 111 7.18 2.28 -8.90
CA VAL A 111 7.60 0.95 -9.34
C VAL A 111 6.42 0.01 -9.19
N TRP A 112 6.19 -0.79 -10.22
CA TRP A 112 5.11 -1.77 -10.29
C TRP A 112 5.60 -3.19 -9.98
N SER A 113 4.68 -4.09 -9.65
CA SER A 113 4.96 -5.47 -9.29
C SER A 113 5.62 -6.31 -10.41
N ASP A 114 5.48 -5.87 -11.67
CA ASP A 114 6.15 -6.47 -12.83
C ASP A 114 7.56 -5.90 -13.09
N GLY A 115 8.03 -4.98 -12.23
CA GLY A 115 9.32 -4.31 -12.32
C GLY A 115 9.33 -3.09 -13.25
N SER A 116 8.22 -2.77 -13.92
CA SER A 116 8.11 -1.54 -14.70
C SER A 116 8.07 -0.30 -13.80
N GLY A 117 8.36 0.87 -14.38
CA GLY A 117 8.32 2.14 -13.66
C GLY A 117 7.68 3.26 -14.47
N ASN A 118 6.89 4.09 -13.79
CA ASN A 118 6.24 5.27 -14.38
C ASN A 118 6.60 6.52 -13.58
N ASN A 119 6.65 7.65 -14.28
CA ASN A 119 6.83 8.96 -13.68
C ASN A 119 5.54 9.77 -13.79
N TYR A 120 5.25 10.50 -12.73
CA TYR A 120 4.14 11.43 -12.65
C TYR A 120 4.68 12.79 -12.22
N ARG A 121 4.03 13.87 -12.62
CA ARG A 121 4.35 15.22 -12.15
C ARG A 121 3.27 15.72 -11.20
N VAL A 122 3.69 16.31 -10.08
CA VAL A 122 2.78 16.97 -9.16
C VAL A 122 2.09 18.14 -9.88
N VAL A 123 0.76 18.09 -9.91
CA VAL A 123 -0.11 19.11 -10.53
C VAL A 123 -0.98 19.84 -9.52
N GLU A 124 -1.18 19.28 -8.33
CA GLU A 124 -1.94 19.89 -7.24
C GLU A 124 -1.31 19.54 -5.90
N LYS A 125 -1.30 20.49 -4.96
CA LYS A 125 -1.01 20.26 -3.55
C LYS A 125 -1.99 21.07 -2.71
N LYS A 126 -2.60 20.44 -1.71
CA LYS A 126 -3.45 21.12 -0.73
C LYS A 126 -3.33 20.51 0.66
N LEU A 127 -3.56 21.34 1.66
CA LEU A 127 -3.75 20.94 3.04
C LEU A 127 -5.25 20.90 3.33
N VAL A 128 -5.77 19.71 3.61
CA VAL A 128 -7.19 19.48 3.88
C VAL A 128 -7.41 19.39 5.38
N ARG A 129 -8.48 20.03 5.87
CA ARG A 129 -8.93 19.90 7.26
C ARG A 129 -10.10 18.92 7.34
N GLY A 130 -9.97 17.88 8.16
CA GLY A 130 -11.00 16.84 8.31
C GLY A 130 -11.04 15.79 7.19
N LYS A 131 -12.03 14.88 7.25
CA LYS A 131 -12.11 13.67 6.39
C LYS A 131 -12.82 13.89 5.04
N SER A 132 -13.53 14.99 4.86
CA SER A 132 -14.55 15.15 3.81
C SER A 132 -14.07 15.72 2.47
N GLU A 133 -12.80 16.13 2.32
CA GLU A 133 -12.37 16.91 1.13
C GLU A 133 -11.34 16.21 0.23
N ILE A 134 -11.14 14.90 0.37
CA ILE A 134 -10.31 14.14 -0.57
C ILE A 134 -11.14 13.90 -1.85
N ASN A 135 -11.18 14.92 -2.71
CA ASN A 135 -11.72 14.77 -4.05
C ASN A 135 -10.76 13.91 -4.88
N THR A 136 -11.28 12.80 -5.39
CA THR A 136 -10.55 11.99 -6.35
C THR A 136 -10.54 12.71 -7.70
N PRO A 137 -9.39 12.75 -8.39
CA PRO A 137 -9.28 13.44 -9.65
C PRO A 137 -10.28 12.92 -10.69
N ARG A 138 -10.82 13.83 -11.49
CA ARG A 138 -11.70 13.55 -12.63
C ARG A 138 -10.98 14.00 -13.90
N GLY A 139 -10.78 13.08 -14.84
CA GLY A 139 -10.12 13.36 -16.12
C GLY A 139 -9.66 12.09 -16.82
N ASP A 140 -9.21 12.24 -18.07
CA ASP A 140 -8.81 11.13 -18.93
C ASP A 140 -7.36 10.67 -18.69
N SER A 141 -6.53 11.52 -18.05
CA SER A 141 -5.14 11.23 -17.70
C SER A 141 -5.05 10.33 -16.47
N ARG A 142 -4.11 9.38 -16.48
CA ARG A 142 -3.81 8.54 -15.31
C ARG A 142 -3.22 9.41 -14.19
N GLN A 143 -3.79 9.33 -12.99
CA GLN A 143 -3.39 10.15 -11.86
C GLN A 143 -3.11 9.33 -10.60
N ILE A 144 -2.31 9.93 -9.73
CA ILE A 144 -2.02 9.44 -8.39
C ILE A 144 -2.47 10.48 -7.38
N VAL A 145 -3.21 10.04 -6.36
CA VAL A 145 -3.58 10.87 -5.22
C VAL A 145 -2.80 10.40 -4.02
N LEU A 146 -1.86 11.21 -3.53
CA LEU A 146 -1.07 10.92 -2.33
C LEU A 146 -1.73 11.61 -1.14
N VAL A 147 -2.00 10.85 -0.08
CA VAL A 147 -2.72 11.35 1.09
C VAL A 147 -2.03 10.89 2.36
N THR A 148 -1.71 11.82 3.25
CA THR A 148 -1.23 11.48 4.60
C THR A 148 -2.40 11.15 5.54
N CYS A 149 -2.18 10.24 6.49
CA CYS A 149 -2.98 10.17 7.70
C CYS A 149 -2.97 11.55 8.39
N GLY A 150 -4.12 11.99 8.88
CA GLY A 150 -4.12 12.97 9.96
C GLY A 150 -3.49 12.28 11.16
N GLY A 151 -2.42 12.82 11.73
CA GLY A 151 -1.70 12.21 12.85
C GLY A 151 -2.58 11.97 14.09
N TRP A 152 -1.98 11.79 15.25
CA TRP A 152 -2.68 11.50 16.53
C TRP A 152 -3.76 12.52 16.96
N LEU A 153 -3.86 13.67 16.28
CA LEU A 153 -4.84 14.74 16.50
C LEU A 153 -5.83 14.95 15.32
N ASP A 154 -5.76 14.14 14.24
CA ASP A 154 -6.67 14.05 13.05
C ASP A 154 -7.13 15.39 12.40
N TRP A 155 -6.37 16.48 12.57
CA TRP A 155 -6.81 17.84 12.19
C TRP A 155 -6.49 18.24 10.75
N GLU A 156 -5.36 17.78 10.20
CA GLU A 156 -4.88 18.19 8.87
C GLU A 156 -4.25 17.03 8.08
N ARG A 157 -4.46 17.04 6.75
CA ARG A 157 -3.97 16.02 5.81
C ARG A 157 -3.36 16.69 4.58
N TRP A 158 -2.16 16.31 4.21
CA TRP A 158 -1.61 16.68 2.92
C TRP A 158 -2.23 15.83 1.83
N VAL A 159 -2.72 16.48 0.78
CA VAL A 159 -3.18 15.84 -0.45
C VAL A 159 -2.36 16.38 -1.61
N VAL A 160 -1.67 15.49 -2.30
CA VAL A 160 -0.89 15.80 -3.50
C VAL A 160 -1.45 14.99 -4.66
N VAL A 161 -1.73 15.65 -5.78
CA VAL A 161 -2.16 14.98 -7.01
C VAL A 161 -1.04 15.07 -8.03
N ALA A 162 -0.71 13.94 -8.64
CA ALA A 162 0.25 13.85 -9.72
C ALA A 162 -0.38 13.21 -10.98
N SER A 163 -0.04 13.74 -12.15
CA SER A 163 -0.50 13.22 -13.46
C SER A 163 0.65 12.54 -14.20
N GLU A 164 0.34 11.47 -14.91
CA GLU A 164 1.32 10.74 -15.74
C GLU A 164 1.96 11.69 -16.77
N VAL A 165 3.27 11.54 -16.98
CA VAL A 165 4.08 12.35 -17.89
C VAL A 165 4.06 11.80 -19.31
#